data_AF-A0A524J4K1-F1
#
_entry.id   AF-A0A524J4K1-F1
#
_cell.length_a   1.000
_cell.length_b   1.000
_cell.length_c   1.000
_cell.angle_alpha   90.00
_cell.angle_beta   90.00
_cell.angle_gamma   90.00
#
_symmetry.space_group_name_H-M   'P 1'
#
loop_
_entity.id
_entity.type
_entity.pdbx_description
1 polymer ?
#
loop_
_entity_poly.entity_id
_entity_poly.type
_entity_poly.pdbx_seq_one_letter_code
_entity_poly.pdbx_strand_id
1 'polypeptide(L)'
;VNILSMAMAGGSSPVTLAGTLVIHNAEVLSGIVLNQLTRKGAPVIYGSSTTAMDLRMASASVGSPECAMISAAVARLARYYSLPSFVAGG
;
A
#
# COMPACT_ATOMS: atom_id res chain seq x y z
N VAL A 1 -13.50 -5.31 -5.72
CA VAL A 1 -12.16 -5.94 -5.84
C VAL A 1 -11.20 -5.23 -4.91
N ASN A 2 -10.45 -5.97 -4.10
CA ASN A 2 -9.42 -5.38 -3.23
C ASN A 2 -8.10 -5.34 -4.01
N ILE A 3 -7.60 -4.14 -4.28
CA ILE A 3 -6.35 -3.95 -5.02
C ILE A 3 -5.28 -3.67 -3.97
N LEU A 4 -4.49 -4.70 -3.70
CA LEU A 4 -3.51 -4.74 -2.63
C LEU A 4 -2.11 -4.61 -3.20
N SER A 5 -1.35 -3.67 -2.64
CA SER A 5 0.09 -3.56 -2.86
C SER A 5 0.86 -3.97 -1.60
N MET A 6 1.96 -4.69 -1.81
CA MET A 6 2.89 -5.12 -0.78
C MET A 6 4.31 -4.71 -1.15
N ALA A 7 4.60 -3.43 -0.98
CA ALA A 7 5.97 -2.94 -1.04
C ALA A 7 6.67 -3.19 0.31
N MET A 8 7.94 -3.56 0.27
CA MET A 8 8.79 -3.69 1.45
C MET A 8 9.83 -2.57 1.41
N ALA A 9 9.78 -1.65 2.36
CA ALA A 9 10.76 -0.57 2.47
C ALA A 9 12.14 -1.16 2.74
N GLY A 10 13.10 -0.91 1.85
CA GLY A 10 14.45 -1.48 1.90
C GLY A 10 14.59 -2.86 1.25
N GLY A 11 13.50 -3.42 0.73
CA GLY A 11 13.48 -4.67 -0.04
C GLY A 11 12.99 -4.43 -1.47
N SER A 12 11.68 -4.60 -1.70
CA SER A 12 11.04 -4.39 -3.02
C SER A 12 10.76 -2.91 -3.35
N SER A 13 11.06 -2.00 -2.43
CA SER A 13 10.91 -0.55 -2.61
C SER A 13 12.03 0.21 -1.90
N PRO A 14 12.22 1.52 -2.18
CA PRO A 14 13.26 2.31 -1.51
C PRO A 14 13.21 2.19 0.02
N VAL A 15 14.35 2.34 0.68
CA VAL A 15 14.42 2.30 2.15
C VAL A 15 13.64 3.44 2.80
N THR A 16 13.42 4.54 2.07
CA THR A 16 12.65 5.70 2.54
C THR A 16 11.15 5.41 2.51
N LEU A 17 10.45 5.69 3.61
CA LEU A 17 8.99 5.51 3.70
C LEU A 17 8.21 6.27 2.62
N ALA A 18 8.63 7.50 2.31
CA ALA A 18 8.01 8.29 1.26
C ALA A 18 8.16 7.63 -0.13
N GLY A 19 9.35 7.15 -0.45
CA GLY A 19 9.59 6.41 -1.70
C GLY A 19 8.77 5.13 -1.79
N THR A 20 8.69 4.37 -0.69
CA THR A 20 7.81 3.20 -0.59
C THR A 20 6.33 3.56 -0.81
N LEU A 21 5.84 4.65 -0.21
CA LEU A 21 4.47 5.11 -0.40
C LEU A 21 4.17 5.51 -1.84
N VAL A 22 5.14 6.10 -2.55
CA VAL A 22 4.99 6.44 -3.97
C VAL A 22 4.84 5.18 -4.82
N ILE A 23 5.71 4.18 -4.61
CA ILE A 23 5.61 2.90 -5.32
C ILE A 23 4.28 2.22 -5.02
N HIS A 24 3.94 2.12 -3.73
CA HIS A 24 2.68 1.57 -3.28
C HIS A 24 1.48 2.22 -3.97
N ASN A 25 1.45 3.55 -4.02
CA ASN A 25 0.37 4.29 -4.67
C ASN A 25 0.31 4.01 -6.19
N ALA A 26 1.47 3.95 -6.85
CA ALA A 26 1.53 3.62 -8.28
C ALA A 26 0.96 2.22 -8.57
N GLU A 27 1.31 1.22 -7.77
CA GLU A 27 0.79 -0.14 -7.90
C GLU A 27 -0.73 -0.18 -7.73
N VAL A 28 -1.27 0.44 -6.67
CA VAL A 28 -2.71 0.44 -6.40
C VAL A 28 -3.48 1.18 -7.50
N LEU A 29 -3.03 2.36 -7.91
CA LEU A 29 -3.68 3.13 -8.97
C LEU A 29 -3.65 2.39 -10.31
N SER A 30 -2.54 1.71 -10.65
CA SER A 30 -2.46 0.91 -11.87
C SER A 30 -3.51 -0.21 -11.89
N GLY A 31 -3.69 -0.91 -10.76
CA GLY A 31 -4.74 -1.92 -10.61
C GLY A 31 -6.15 -1.32 -10.66
N ILE A 32 -6.36 -0.11 -10.11
CA ILE A 32 -7.66 0.56 -10.15
C ILE A 32 -8.01 0.92 -11.60
N VAL A 33 -7.08 1.50 -12.34
CA VAL A 33 -7.27 1.83 -13.75
C VAL A 33 -7.59 0.58 -14.56
N LEU A 34 -6.83 -0.50 -14.37
CA LEU A 34 -7.10 -1.77 -15.04
C LEU A 34 -8.51 -2.31 -14.72
N ASN A 35 -8.93 -2.26 -13.46
CA ASN A 35 -10.27 -2.70 -13.05
C ASN A 35 -11.39 -1.80 -13.60
N GLN A 36 -11.15 -0.50 -13.77
CA GLN A 36 -12.11 0.39 -14.43
C GLN A 36 -12.18 0.15 -15.95
N LEU A 37 -11.08 -0.26 -16.58
CA LEU A 37 -11.04 -0.61 -18.00
C LEU A 37 -11.82 -1.89 -18.32
N THR A 38 -11.85 -2.87 -17.41
CA THR A 38 -12.64 -4.09 -17.61
C THR A 38 -14.14 -3.84 -17.48
N ARG A 39 -14.55 -3.00 -16.51
CA ARG A 39 -15.93 -2.56 -16.35
C ARG A 39 -15.98 -1.19 -15.65
N LYS A 40 -16.48 -0.19 -16.37
CA LYS A 40 -16.68 1.16 -15.82
C LYS A 40 -17.57 1.11 -14.58
N GLY A 41 -17.11 1.71 -13.48
CA GLY A 41 -17.81 1.74 -12.20
C GLY A 41 -17.67 0.46 -11.38
N ALA A 42 -16.77 -0.46 -11.75
CA ALA A 42 -16.51 -1.65 -10.94
C ALA A 42 -16.03 -1.26 -9.53
N PRO A 43 -16.55 -1.89 -8.47
CA PRO A 43 -16.20 -1.53 -7.10
C PRO A 43 -14.74 -1.89 -6.80
N VAL A 44 -14.00 -0.96 -6.20
CA VAL A 44 -12.59 -1.11 -5.82
C VAL A 44 -12.37 -0.72 -4.36
N ILE A 45 -11.39 -1.37 -3.74
CA ILE A 45 -10.89 -1.04 -2.40
C ILE A 45 -9.40 -0.74 -2.54
N TYR A 46 -8.98 0.39 -1.98
CA TYR A 46 -7.59 0.82 -1.94
C TYR A 46 -6.88 0.05 -0.81
N GLY A 47 -6.10 -0.96 -1.17
CA GLY A 47 -5.53 -1.93 -0.24
C GLY A 47 -4.02 -1.78 -0.06
N SER A 48 -3.53 -1.94 1.17
CA SER A 48 -2.09 -2.02 1.47
C SER A 48 -1.77 -3.09 2.50
N SER A 49 -0.73 -3.86 2.19
CA SER A 49 0.00 -4.70 3.14
C SER A 49 1.48 -4.31 3.18
N THR A 50 1.79 -3.07 2.81
CA THR A 50 3.16 -2.55 2.70
C THR A 50 3.80 -2.40 4.08
N THR A 51 5.04 -2.87 4.24
CA THR A 51 5.76 -2.86 5.53
C THR A 51 7.23 -2.45 5.33
N ALA A 52 7.97 -2.31 6.43
CA ALA A 52 9.42 -2.19 6.37
C ALA A 52 10.09 -3.56 6.47
N MET A 53 11.26 -3.71 5.84
CA MET A 53 12.11 -4.89 5.98
C MET A 53 13.07 -4.71 7.16
N ASP A 54 13.15 -5.71 8.03
CA ASP A 54 14.24 -5.82 9.00
C ASP A 54 15.52 -6.16 8.22
N LEU A 55 16.45 -5.23 8.13
CA LEU A 55 17.70 -5.41 7.38
C LEU A 55 18.68 -6.40 8.04
N ARG A 56 18.50 -6.73 9.33
CA ARG A 56 19.33 -7.72 10.03
C ARG A 56 18.83 -9.13 9.79
N MET A 57 17.51 -9.33 9.90
CA MET A 57 16.87 -10.64 9.75
C MET A 57 16.39 -10.92 8.33
N ALA A 58 16.48 -9.93 7.44
CA ALA A 58 15.95 -9.95 6.08
C ALA A 58 14.46 -10.35 6.01
N SER A 59 13.67 -9.94 7.01
CA SER A 59 12.27 -10.34 7.17
C SER A 59 11.32 -9.15 7.11
N ALA A 60 10.05 -9.39 6.75
CA ALA A 60 9.03 -8.35 6.77
C ALA A 60 8.66 -8.00 8.22
N SER A 61 8.88 -6.76 8.61
CA SER A 61 8.60 -6.26 9.96
C SER A 61 7.16 -5.74 10.06
N VAL A 62 6.23 -6.66 10.24
CA VAL A 62 4.83 -6.36 10.60
C VAL A 62 4.76 -5.94 12.07
N GLY A 63 4.11 -4.81 12.35
CA GLY A 63 4.03 -4.23 13.71
C GLY A 63 5.13 -3.22 14.06
N SER A 64 6.02 -2.91 13.11
CA SER A 64 6.98 -1.81 13.24
C SER A 64 6.31 -0.43 13.23
N PRO A 65 6.91 0.62 13.82
CA PRO A 65 6.40 1.98 13.72
C PRO A 65 6.33 2.46 12.26
N GLU A 66 7.25 2.01 11.40
CA GLU A 66 7.22 2.22 9.96
C GLU A 66 5.96 1.64 9.33
N CYS A 67 5.59 0.41 9.68
CA CYS A 67 4.33 -0.21 9.23
C CYS A 67 3.11 0.61 9.66
N ALA A 68 3.08 1.10 10.91
CA ALA A 68 1.98 1.94 11.40
C ALA A 68 1.87 3.28 10.65
N MET A 69 3.00 3.94 10.39
CA MET A 69 3.05 5.18 9.61
C MET A 69 2.60 4.97 8.16
N ILE A 70 3.02 3.88 7.53
CA ILE A 70 2.59 3.51 6.18
C ILE A 70 1.08 3.27 6.16
N SER A 71 0.53 2.48 7.09
CA SER A 71 -0.91 2.24 7.20
C SER A 71 -1.70 3.54 7.38
N ALA A 72 -1.24 4.45 8.23
CA ALA A 72 -1.88 5.75 8.43
C ALA A 72 -1.85 6.63 7.17
N ALA A 73 -0.71 6.67 6.47
CA ALA A 73 -0.57 7.41 5.22
C ALA A 73 -1.46 6.83 4.10
N VAL A 74 -1.51 5.51 3.99
CA VAL A 74 -2.40 4.80 3.05
C VAL A 74 -3.86 5.13 3.33
N ALA A 75 -4.30 5.09 4.58
CA ALA A 75 -5.68 5.45 4.93
C ALA A 75 -6.00 6.89 4.52
N ARG A 76 -5.03 7.80 4.62
CA ARG A 76 -5.18 9.18 4.16
C ARG A 76 -5.22 9.30 2.62
N LEU A 77 -4.43 8.51 1.89
CA LEU A 77 -4.46 8.45 0.42
C LEU A 77 -5.78 7.88 -0.09
N ALA A 78 -6.27 6.80 0.50
CA ALA A 78 -7.56 6.22 0.14
C ALA A 78 -8.70 7.24 0.33
N ARG A 79 -8.69 8.01 1.42
CA ARG A 79 -9.62 9.13 1.65
C ARG A 79 -9.46 10.23 0.59
N TYR A 80 -8.25 10.57 0.19
CA TYR A 80 -7.99 11.55 -0.87
C TYR A 80 -8.62 11.11 -2.20
N TYR A 81 -8.54 9.82 -2.53
CA TYR A 81 -9.20 9.26 -3.72
C TYR A 81 -10.69 8.96 -3.55
N SER A 82 -11.28 9.25 -2.38
CA SER A 82 -12.67 8.90 -2.05
C SER A 82 -12.97 7.41 -2.20
N LEU A 83 -11.98 6.56 -1.89
CA LEU A 83 -12.08 5.10 -1.96
C LEU A 83 -12.05 4.48 -0.56
N PRO A 84 -12.73 3.34 -0.36
CA PRO A 84 -12.59 2.59 0.87
C PRO A 84 -11.15 2.08 1.03
N SER A 85 -10.62 2.17 2.25
CA SER A 85 -9.26 1.74 2.59
C SER A 85 -9.26 0.35 3.22
N PHE A 86 -8.29 -0.48 2.85
CA PHE A 86 -7.96 -1.73 3.53
C PHE A 86 -6.46 -1.74 3.87
N VAL A 87 -6.11 -1.68 5.15
CA VAL A 87 -4.71 -1.61 5.61
C VAL A 87 -4.44 -2.72 6.62
N ALA A 88 -3.17 -3.08 6.77
CA ALA A 88 -2.73 -3.99 7.82
C ALA A 88 -3.20 -3.47 9.20
N GLY A 89 -3.86 -4.34 9.95
CA GLY A 89 -4.30 -4.13 11.34
C GLY A 89 -3.55 -5.08 12.27
N GLY A 90 -3.32 -4.64 13.50
CA GLY A 90 -2.70 -5.41 14.59
C GLY A 90 -3.68 -5.63 15.71
#